data_AF-A0A1V2RN51-F1
#
_entry.id   AF-A0A1V2RN51-F1
#
_cell.length_a   1.000
_cell.length_b   1.000
_cell.length_c   1.000
_cell.angle_alpha   90.00
_cell.angle_beta   90.00
_cell.angle_gamma   90.00
#
_symmetry.space_group_name_H-M   'P 1'
#
loop_
_entity.id
_entity.type
_entity.pdbx_description
1 polymer ?
#
loop_
_entity_poly.entity_id
_entity_poly.type
_entity_poly.pdbx_seq_one_letter_code
_entity_poly.pdbx_strand_id
1 'polypeptide(L)'
;MNEPTNKYSITMPRNIAEAARARSGPSGLSAYVAAAVARQIERDNLDELISVAEAEHGPITEEEIQSLRDRLQDARRQQTQTGTNAA
;
A
#
# COMPACT_ATOMS: atom_id res chain seq x y z
N MET A 1 -5.86 -3.96 -20.44
CA MET A 1 -6.72 -3.35 -21.48
C MET A 1 -6.36 -1.88 -21.56
N ASN A 2 -6.01 -1.36 -22.74
CA ASN A 2 -5.63 0.04 -22.89
C ASN A 2 -6.91 0.85 -23.07
N GLU A 3 -7.56 1.20 -21.97
CA GLU A 3 -8.75 2.03 -21.99
C GLU A 3 -8.36 3.46 -22.41
N PRO A 4 -9.08 4.09 -23.35
CA PRO A 4 -8.71 5.41 -23.85
C PRO A 4 -8.80 6.46 -22.74
N THR A 5 -7.76 7.28 -22.59
CA THR A 5 -7.74 8.38 -21.62
C THR A 5 -8.71 9.47 -22.03
N ASN A 6 -9.64 9.83 -21.15
CA ASN A 6 -10.55 10.96 -21.31
C ASN A 6 -10.07 12.17 -20.49
N LYS A 7 -10.27 13.39 -21.02
CA LYS A 7 -9.96 14.62 -20.29
C LYS A 7 -11.10 14.98 -19.35
N TYR A 8 -10.83 14.93 -18.06
CA TYR A 8 -11.72 15.45 -17.02
C TYR A 8 -11.19 16.79 -16.50
N SER A 9 -12.09 17.73 -16.18
CA SER A 9 -11.73 19.02 -15.60
C SER A 9 -12.23 19.07 -14.16
N ILE A 10 -11.34 19.44 -13.24
CA ILE A 10 -11.64 19.57 -11.82
C ILE A 10 -11.08 20.90 -11.30
N THR A 11 -11.77 21.51 -10.34
CA THR A 11 -11.27 22.68 -9.62
C THR A 11 -10.35 22.21 -8.49
N MET A 12 -9.21 22.88 -8.32
CA MET A 12 -8.31 22.61 -7.22
C MET A 12 -7.67 23.90 -6.70
N PRO A 13 -7.33 23.99 -5.40
CA PRO A 13 -6.62 25.13 -4.85
C PRO A 13 -5.27 25.33 -5.54
N ARG A 14 -4.91 26.60 -5.82
CA ARG A 14 -3.68 26.95 -6.54
C ARG A 14 -2.43 26.37 -5.88
N ASN A 15 -2.32 26.49 -4.55
CA ASN A 15 -1.19 25.97 -3.78
C ASN A 15 -1.03 24.45 -3.96
N ILE A 16 -2.13 23.70 -4.05
CA ILE A 16 -2.11 22.24 -4.26
C ILE A 16 -1.71 21.92 -5.71
N ALA A 17 -2.25 22.64 -6.70
CA ALA A 17 -1.87 22.48 -8.10
C ALA A 17 -0.38 22.72 -8.32
N GLU A 18 0.16 23.77 -7.71
CA GLU A 18 1.59 24.12 -7.81
C GLU A 18 2.48 23.11 -7.09
N ALA A 19 2.08 22.65 -5.90
CA ALA A 19 2.80 21.59 -5.20
C ALA A 19 2.82 20.28 -5.99
N ALA A 20 1.69 19.89 -6.59
CA ALA A 20 1.61 18.71 -7.46
C ALA A 20 2.47 18.87 -8.70
N ARG A 21 2.46 20.06 -9.34
CA ARG A 21 3.28 20.37 -10.51
C ARG A 21 4.77 20.32 -10.18
N ALA A 22 5.19 20.85 -9.03
CA ALA A 22 6.59 20.81 -8.58
C ALA A 22 7.08 19.38 -8.31
N ARG A 23 6.19 18.47 -7.88
CA ARG A 23 6.47 17.04 -7.67
C ARG A 23 6.32 16.19 -8.93
N SER A 24 5.76 16.76 -9.99
CA SER A 24 5.51 16.03 -11.24
C SER A 24 6.84 15.77 -11.96
N GLY A 25 7.02 14.54 -12.43
CA GLY A 25 8.16 14.18 -13.27
C GLY A 25 7.98 14.61 -14.74
N PRO A 26 8.76 14.03 -15.66
CA PRO A 26 8.70 14.35 -17.10
C PRO A 26 7.32 14.21 -17.73
N SER A 27 6.46 13.36 -17.16
CA SER A 27 5.08 13.10 -17.62
C SER A 27 4.06 14.18 -17.20
N GLY A 28 4.48 15.18 -16.42
CA GLY A 28 3.67 16.35 -16.07
C GLY A 28 2.55 16.10 -15.04
N LEU A 29 1.75 17.14 -14.82
CA LEU A 29 0.75 17.21 -13.74
C LEU A 29 -0.34 16.13 -13.87
N SER A 30 -0.87 15.89 -15.08
CA SER A 30 -1.94 14.91 -15.26
C SER A 30 -1.51 13.49 -14.89
N ALA A 31 -0.29 13.09 -15.25
CA ALA A 31 0.25 11.79 -14.89
C ALA A 31 0.48 11.66 -13.37
N TYR A 32 0.97 12.72 -12.74
CA TYR A 32 1.13 12.77 -11.30
C TYR A 32 -0.21 12.62 -10.57
N VAL A 33 -1.23 13.38 -10.99
CA VAL A 33 -2.57 13.33 -10.40
C VAL A 33 -3.22 11.98 -10.64
N ALA A 34 -3.15 11.43 -11.84
CA ALA A 34 -3.70 10.11 -12.14
C ALA A 34 -3.10 9.02 -11.24
N ALA A 35 -1.76 9.03 -11.07
CA ALA A 35 -1.10 8.08 -10.19
C ALA A 35 -1.45 8.30 -8.70
N ALA A 36 -1.60 9.54 -8.26
CA ALA A 36 -2.01 9.85 -6.89
C ALA A 36 -3.44 9.39 -6.60
N VAL A 37 -4.37 9.64 -7.53
CA VAL A 37 -5.77 9.21 -7.41
C VAL A 37 -5.88 7.69 -7.45
N ALA A 38 -5.14 7.01 -8.34
CA ALA A 38 -5.13 5.55 -8.39
C ALA A 38 -4.67 4.93 -7.06
N ARG A 39 -3.59 5.48 -6.45
CA ARG A 39 -3.13 5.03 -5.13
C ARG A 39 -4.14 5.31 -4.03
N GLN A 40 -4.88 6.41 -4.11
CA GLN A 40 -5.90 6.72 -3.11
C GLN A 40 -7.06 5.73 -3.21
N ILE A 41 -7.56 5.46 -4.42
CA ILE A 41 -8.61 4.45 -4.64
C ILE A 41 -8.16 3.07 -4.14
N GLU A 42 -6.91 2.68 -4.41
CA GLU A 42 -6.36 1.43 -3.92
C GLU A 42 -6.35 1.36 -2.39
N ARG A 43 -5.97 2.46 -1.71
CA ARG A 43 -6.03 2.55 -0.25
C ARG A 43 -7.45 2.50 0.28
N ASP A 44 -8.39 3.22 -0.33
CA ASP A 44 -9.79 3.23 0.09
C ASP A 44 -10.39 1.81 -0.02
N ASN A 45 -10.07 1.08 -1.09
CA ASN A 45 -10.48 -0.32 -1.26
C ASN A 45 -9.83 -1.25 -0.22
N LEU A 46 -8.56 -1.03 0.11
CA LEU A 46 -7.86 -1.81 1.15
C LEU A 46 -8.47 -1.56 2.54
N ASP A 47 -8.79 -0.31 2.86
CA ASP A 47 -9.42 0.07 4.12
C ASP A 47 -10.81 -0.57 4.26
N GLU A 48 -11.57 -0.68 3.16
CA GLU A 48 -12.84 -1.42 3.13
C GLU A 48 -12.64 -2.91 3.45
N LEU A 49 -11.65 -3.56 2.82
CA LEU A 49 -11.34 -4.97 3.08
C LEU A 49 -10.89 -5.21 4.51
N ILE A 50 -10.03 -4.33 5.05
CA ILE A 50 -9.58 -4.38 6.45
C ILE A 50 -10.78 -4.25 7.38
N SER A 51 -11.68 -3.30 7.12
CA SER A 51 -12.86 -3.06 7.95
C SER A 51 -13.77 -4.29 8.04
N VAL A 52 -13.97 -5.01 6.92
CA VAL A 52 -14.73 -6.27 6.92
C VAL A 52 -14.01 -7.35 7.74
N ALA A 53 -12.70 -7.52 7.55
CA ALA A 53 -11.93 -8.51 8.28
C ALA A 53 -11.91 -8.25 9.80
N GLU A 54 -11.75 -7.00 10.22
CA GLU A 54 -11.77 -6.60 11.63
C GLU A 54 -13.17 -6.76 12.26
N ALA A 55 -14.24 -6.57 11.49
CA ALA A 55 -15.59 -6.84 11.98
C ALA A 55 -15.83 -8.33 12.27
N GLU A 56 -15.21 -9.23 11.49
CA GLU A 56 -15.34 -10.68 11.65
C GLU A 56 -14.39 -11.26 12.71
N HIS A 57 -13.17 -10.73 12.82
CA HIS A 57 -12.10 -11.33 13.62
C HIS A 57 -11.63 -10.48 14.80
N GLY A 58 -12.04 -9.21 14.86
CA GLY A 58 -11.47 -8.21 15.75
C GLY A 58 -10.22 -7.54 15.15
N PRO A 59 -9.80 -6.39 15.71
CA PRO A 59 -8.60 -5.69 15.27
C PRO A 59 -7.34 -6.49 15.61
N ILE A 60 -6.34 -6.42 14.75
CA ILE A 60 -5.04 -7.05 14.98
C ILE A 60 -4.19 -6.13 15.85
N THR A 61 -3.75 -6.63 17.01
CA THR A 61 -2.91 -5.88 17.96
C THR A 61 -1.42 -5.95 17.59
N GLU A 62 -0.63 -4.95 17.97
CA GLU A 62 0.82 -4.98 17.73
C GLU A 62 1.49 -6.13 18.52
N GLU A 63 0.95 -6.49 19.68
CA GLU A 63 1.41 -7.63 20.47
C GLU A 63 1.24 -8.96 19.72
N GLU A 64 0.09 -9.16 19.06
CA GLU A 64 -0.17 -10.35 18.23
C GLU A 64 0.76 -10.40 17.01
N ILE A 65 0.99 -9.25 16.37
CA ILE A 65 1.91 -9.14 15.23
C ILE A 65 3.33 -9.47 15.68
N GLN A 66 3.80 -8.90 16.79
CA GLN A 66 5.14 -9.13 17.29
C GLN A 66 5.33 -10.59 17.71
N SER A 67 4.37 -11.17 18.43
CA SER A 67 4.39 -12.58 18.81
C SER A 67 4.46 -13.51 17.57
N LEU A 68 3.73 -13.19 16.50
CA LEU A 68 3.81 -13.95 15.25
C LEU A 68 5.17 -13.77 14.54
N ARG A 69 5.70 -12.54 14.49
CA ARG A 69 7.03 -12.27 13.90
C ARG A 69 8.12 -13.06 14.62
N ASP A 70 8.10 -13.10 15.95
CA ASP A 70 9.09 -13.83 16.75
C ASP A 70 9.03 -15.33 16.46
N ARG A 71 7.82 -15.91 16.46
CA ARG A 71 7.61 -17.32 16.08
C ARG A 71 8.13 -17.63 14.67
N LEU A 72 7.91 -16.73 13.70
CA LEU A 72 8.40 -16.90 12.33
C LEU A 72 9.93 -16.81 12.24
N GLN A 73 10.56 -15.93 13.03
CA GLN A 73 12.02 -15.85 13.10
C GLN A 73 12.63 -17.12 13.70
N ASP A 74 12.05 -17.64 14.78
CA ASP A 74 12.53 -18.85 15.43
C ASP A 74 12.37 -20.09 14.53
N ALA A 75 11.23 -20.21 13.84
CA ALA A 75 11.03 -21.27 12.86
C ALA A 75 12.08 -21.24 11.73
N ARG A 76 12.42 -20.03 11.22
CA ARG A 76 13.48 -19.86 10.21
C ARG A 76 14.86 -20.25 10.74
N ARG A 77 15.21 -19.88 11.97
CA ARG A 77 16.49 -20.27 12.61
C ARG A 77 16.62 -21.78 12.74
N GLN A 78 15.55 -22.46 13.15
CA GLN A 78 15.52 -23.91 13.28
C GLN A 78 15.73 -24.61 11.93
N GLN A 79 15.08 -24.12 10.86
CA GLN A 79 15.25 -24.66 9.51
C GLN A 79 16.69 -24.54 9.00
N THR A 80 17.34 -23.39 9.23
CA THR A 80 18.76 -23.22 8.85
C THR A 80 19.67 -24.18 9.61
N GLN A 81 19.44 -24.38 10.91
CA GLN A 81 20.24 -25.31 11.73
C GLN A 81 20.05 -26.78 11.33
N THR A 82 18.83 -27.20 11.00
CA THR A 82 18.58 -28.56 10.48
C THR A 82 19.30 -28.83 9.16
N GLY A 83 19.36 -27.83 8.26
CA GLY A 83 20.11 -27.94 7.00
C GLY A 83 21.63 -28.00 7.19
N THR A 84 22.18 -27.31 8.19
CA THR A 84 23.62 -27.35 8.52
C THR A 84 24.01 -28.66 9.22
N ASN A 85 23.14 -29.23 10.07
CA ASN A 85 23.41 -30.51 10.74
C ASN A 85 23.24 -31.75 9.83
N ALA A 86 22.65 -31.59 8.64
CA ALA A 86 22.42 -32.66 7.68
C ALA A 86 23.48 -32.74 6.56
N ALA A 87 24.49 -31.86 6.58
CA ALA A 87 25.62 -31.81 5.65
C ALA A 87 26.91 -32.28 6.33
#